data_AF-A0A838XKC9-F1
#
_entry.id   AF-A0A838XKC9-F1
#
_cell.length_a   1.000
_cell.length_b   1.000
_cell.length_c   1.000
_cell.angle_alpha   90.00
_cell.angle_beta   90.00
_cell.angle_gamma   90.00
#
_symmetry.space_group_name_H-M   'P 1'
#
loop_
_entity.id
_entity.type
_entity.pdbx_description
1 polymer ?
#
loop_
_entity_poly.entity_id
_entity_poly.type
_entity_poly.pdbx_seq_one_letter_code
_entity_poly.pdbx_strand_id
1 'polypeptide(L)'
;MRTTLKNRPGILAEIALACGQAEVNIASMQVFPGDPTVTDEFVVTASPGMTDLQLAEVFEKAGGTRVAVTRTGPDALDDEATRYLRGMHEVLEGGRDVESVLRDLLGTTPPDVLDYNGHDVLDLQRRNGTSLRISRAVPFTPAERSRAQALLSLVSDAGMDVPLLQPAQRTPLPLTRRATLADIEGVAALHQRCSAETLYHRYQAPLRMPMTTRLARRLVVPDSGMAVVVQSGLDIVGHGLVEQVEDRWTFHLIVEDAWQGRGIGTMLVKQGAGRARALGAQRLTFVTATANDTLLRTVGRAGFVARVERHDGNVHITVPLTGVTPLQD
;
A
#
# COMPACT_ATOMS: atom_id res chain seq x y z
N MET A 1 -13.03 -0.42 -37.32
CA MET A 1 -12.47 0.21 -38.53
C MET A 1 -12.08 1.63 -38.17
N ARG A 2 -10.82 2.03 -38.35
CA ARG A 2 -10.33 3.40 -38.08
C ARG A 2 -9.84 4.02 -39.38
N THR A 3 -10.17 5.27 -39.65
CA THR A 3 -9.69 6.00 -40.83
C THR A 3 -9.54 7.49 -40.54
N THR A 4 -8.63 8.16 -41.24
CA THR A 4 -8.46 9.60 -41.21
C THR A 4 -9.07 10.23 -42.45
N LEU A 5 -9.96 11.18 -42.26
CA LEU A 5 -10.71 11.90 -43.28
C LEU A 5 -10.38 13.39 -43.25
N LYS A 6 -10.61 14.09 -44.38
CA LYS A 6 -10.57 15.56 -44.40
C LYS A 6 -11.75 16.11 -43.61
N ASN A 7 -11.52 17.06 -42.71
CA ASN A 7 -12.59 17.67 -41.93
C ASN A 7 -13.36 18.70 -42.79
N ARG A 8 -14.33 18.22 -43.58
CA ARG A 8 -15.19 19.03 -44.44
C ARG A 8 -16.63 18.51 -44.44
N PRO A 9 -17.63 19.37 -44.70
CA PRO A 9 -19.01 18.93 -44.91
C PRO A 9 -19.12 17.85 -46.00
N GLY A 10 -20.00 16.88 -45.77
CA GLY A 10 -20.35 15.81 -46.73
C GLY A 10 -19.47 14.57 -46.73
N ILE A 11 -18.30 14.58 -46.07
CA ILE A 11 -17.37 13.43 -46.12
C ILE A 11 -17.96 12.14 -45.53
N LEU A 12 -18.75 12.25 -44.45
CA LEU A 12 -19.44 11.10 -43.85
C LEU A 12 -20.53 10.52 -44.76
N ALA A 13 -21.15 11.35 -45.60
CA ALA A 13 -22.14 10.86 -46.56
C ALA A 13 -21.48 10.02 -47.66
N GLU A 14 -20.27 10.39 -48.08
CA GLU A 14 -19.47 9.60 -49.03
C GLU A 14 -19.12 8.21 -48.43
N ILE A 15 -18.73 8.17 -47.15
CA ILE A 15 -18.45 6.92 -46.42
C ILE A 15 -19.71 6.06 -46.26
N ALA A 16 -20.82 6.65 -45.82
CA ALA A 16 -22.08 5.93 -45.64
C ALA A 16 -22.61 5.35 -46.96
N LEU A 17 -22.49 6.10 -48.06
CA LEU A 17 -22.88 5.64 -49.39
C LEU A 17 -22.01 4.47 -49.85
N ALA A 18 -20.69 4.56 -49.68
CA ALA A 18 -19.77 3.48 -50.04
C ALA A 18 -20.03 2.20 -49.23
N CYS A 19 -20.30 2.33 -47.92
CA CYS A 19 -20.69 1.20 -47.07
C CYS A 19 -22.01 0.58 -47.55
N GLY A 20 -23.01 1.40 -47.87
CA GLY A 20 -24.30 0.92 -48.38
C GLY A 20 -24.19 0.16 -49.70
N GLN A 21 -23.34 0.63 -50.63
CA GLN A 21 -23.08 -0.04 -51.91
C GLN A 21 -22.32 -1.37 -51.74
N ALA A 22 -21.50 -1.49 -50.69
CA ALA A 22 -20.74 -2.69 -50.37
C ALA A 22 -21.48 -3.65 -49.42
N GLU A 23 -22.75 -3.38 -49.10
CA GLU A 23 -23.55 -4.15 -48.12
C GLU A 23 -22.89 -4.22 -46.73
N VAL A 24 -22.19 -3.15 -46.33
CA VAL A 24 -21.57 -2.99 -45.00
C VAL A 24 -22.47 -2.14 -44.13
N ASN A 25 -22.94 -2.69 -43.01
CA ASN A 25 -23.72 -1.94 -42.03
C ASN A 25 -22.81 -1.19 -41.06
N ILE A 26 -23.06 0.10 -40.83
CA ILE A 26 -22.40 0.89 -39.78
C ILE A 26 -23.23 0.76 -38.50
N ALA A 27 -22.72 0.02 -37.53
CA ALA A 27 -23.41 -0.24 -36.27
C ALA A 27 -23.17 0.85 -35.22
N SER A 28 -21.97 1.42 -35.18
CA SER A 28 -21.66 2.59 -34.37
C SER A 28 -20.51 3.40 -35.00
N MET A 29 -20.40 4.67 -34.63
CA MET A 29 -19.37 5.57 -35.10
C MET A 29 -18.92 6.48 -33.99
N GLN A 30 -17.62 6.74 -33.95
CA GLN A 30 -17.01 7.72 -33.08
C GLN A 30 -16.11 8.65 -33.88
N VAL A 31 -16.20 9.94 -33.58
CA VAL A 31 -15.47 11.01 -34.26
C VAL A 31 -14.42 11.56 -33.32
N PHE A 32 -13.17 11.59 -33.77
CA PHE A 32 -12.06 12.24 -33.09
C PHE A 32 -11.68 13.51 -33.86
N PRO A 33 -12.24 14.67 -33.48
CA PRO A 33 -12.04 15.92 -34.21
C PRO A 33 -10.56 16.31 -34.22
N GLY A 34 -10.12 16.76 -35.38
CA GLY A 34 -8.84 17.41 -35.59
C GLY A 34 -8.95 18.42 -36.72
N ASP A 35 -7.98 19.33 -36.80
CA ASP A 35 -7.88 20.35 -37.83
C ASP A 35 -6.50 20.22 -38.49
N PRO A 36 -6.40 19.94 -39.81
CA PRO A 36 -7.46 19.91 -40.83
C PRO A 36 -8.12 18.54 -41.09
N THR A 37 -7.76 17.51 -40.33
CA THR A 37 -8.24 16.13 -40.53
C THR A 37 -8.92 15.57 -39.30
N VAL A 38 -9.96 14.78 -39.50
CA VAL A 38 -10.68 14.07 -38.46
C VAL A 38 -10.32 12.59 -38.52
N THR A 39 -10.16 11.94 -37.37
CA THR A 39 -10.00 10.48 -37.31
C THR A 39 -11.31 9.89 -36.84
N ASP A 40 -11.90 9.02 -37.66
CA ASP A 40 -13.18 8.40 -37.37
C ASP A 40 -13.00 6.90 -37.14
N GLU A 41 -13.71 6.39 -36.16
CA GLU A 41 -13.84 4.97 -35.89
C GLU A 41 -15.25 4.51 -36.17
N PHE A 42 -15.36 3.38 -36.86
CA PHE A 42 -16.60 2.75 -37.21
C PHE A 42 -16.58 1.30 -36.71
N VAL A 43 -17.64 0.92 -36.02
CA VAL A 43 -17.97 -0.50 -35.82
C VAL A 43 -18.91 -0.88 -36.94
N VAL A 44 -18.46 -1.81 -37.77
CA VAL A 44 -19.19 -2.21 -38.97
C VAL A 44 -19.45 -3.71 -38.96
N THR A 45 -20.56 -4.11 -39.54
CA THR A 45 -20.89 -5.51 -39.82
C THR A 45 -20.87 -5.71 -41.32
N ALA A 46 -19.99 -6.60 -41.81
CA ALA A 46 -19.87 -6.94 -43.22
C ALA A 46 -20.50 -8.30 -43.51
N SER A 47 -20.85 -8.54 -44.77
CA SER A 47 -21.41 -9.81 -45.24
C SER A 47 -20.42 -10.98 -45.09
N PRO A 48 -20.90 -12.22 -44.84
CA PRO A 48 -20.04 -13.38 -44.68
C PRO A 48 -19.17 -13.61 -45.91
N GLY A 49 -17.84 -13.56 -45.73
CA GLY A 49 -16.85 -13.73 -46.81
C GLY A 49 -16.12 -12.46 -47.23
N MET A 50 -16.54 -11.28 -46.77
CA MET A 50 -15.78 -10.05 -46.96
C MET A 50 -14.49 -10.09 -46.13
N THR A 51 -13.35 -9.84 -46.78
CA THR A 51 -12.04 -9.78 -46.12
C THR A 51 -11.76 -8.41 -45.50
N ASP A 52 -10.88 -8.38 -44.50
CA ASP A 52 -10.42 -7.16 -43.85
C ASP A 52 -9.79 -6.18 -44.87
N LEU A 53 -9.11 -6.68 -45.90
CA LEU A 53 -8.54 -5.87 -47.00
C LEU A 53 -9.62 -5.25 -47.88
N GLN A 54 -10.62 -6.02 -48.29
CA GLN A 54 -11.75 -5.49 -49.08
C GLN A 54 -12.52 -4.43 -48.30
N LEU A 55 -12.69 -4.62 -47.00
CA LEU A 55 -13.31 -3.62 -46.14
C LEU A 55 -12.47 -2.35 -46.06
N ALA A 56 -11.15 -2.46 -45.93
CA ALA A 56 -10.25 -1.33 -45.98
C ALA A 56 -10.39 -0.53 -47.29
N GLU A 57 -10.40 -1.22 -48.43
CA GLU A 57 -10.53 -0.59 -49.76
C GLU A 57 -11.83 0.22 -49.91
N VAL A 58 -12.94 -0.21 -49.31
CA VAL A 58 -14.22 0.54 -49.35
C VAL A 58 -14.05 1.92 -48.74
N PHE A 59 -13.40 2.00 -47.59
CA PHE A 59 -13.18 3.27 -46.90
C PHE A 59 -12.09 4.11 -47.57
N GLU A 60 -11.04 3.50 -48.13
CA GLU A 60 -10.02 4.22 -48.89
C GLU A 60 -10.61 4.88 -50.15
N LYS A 61 -11.43 4.14 -50.90
CA LYS A 61 -12.14 4.67 -52.09
C LYS A 61 -13.10 5.80 -51.75
N ALA A 62 -13.65 5.81 -50.53
CA ALA A 62 -14.50 6.87 -50.00
C ALA A 62 -13.71 8.07 -49.41
N GLY A 63 -12.39 8.13 -49.63
CA GLY A 63 -11.54 9.25 -49.21
C GLY A 63 -10.85 9.07 -47.86
N GLY A 64 -10.98 7.88 -47.25
CA GLY A 64 -10.24 7.46 -46.07
C GLY A 64 -8.74 7.35 -46.33
N THR A 65 -7.95 7.78 -45.36
CA THR A 65 -6.49 7.60 -45.34
C THR A 65 -6.10 6.94 -44.02
N ARG A 66 -4.92 6.30 -43.94
CA ARG A 66 -4.47 5.59 -42.72
C ARG A 66 -5.53 4.62 -42.18
N VAL A 67 -6.09 3.83 -43.08
CA VAL A 67 -7.15 2.87 -42.78
C VAL A 67 -6.58 1.68 -42.00
N ALA A 68 -7.24 1.35 -40.89
CA ALA A 68 -6.93 0.17 -40.09
C ALA A 68 -8.20 -0.61 -39.76
N VAL A 69 -8.19 -1.91 -40.08
CA VAL A 69 -9.27 -2.83 -39.75
C VAL A 69 -8.81 -3.72 -38.59
N THR A 70 -9.67 -3.86 -37.59
CA THR A 70 -9.44 -4.73 -36.43
C THR A 70 -10.74 -5.43 -36.12
N ARG A 71 -10.68 -6.75 -35.91
CA ARG A 71 -11.83 -7.55 -35.51
C ARG A 71 -12.16 -7.27 -34.05
N THR A 72 -13.45 -7.14 -33.74
CA THR A 72 -13.92 -6.77 -32.41
C THR A 72 -15.01 -7.73 -31.93
N GLY A 73 -15.18 -7.83 -30.62
CA GLY A 73 -16.21 -8.64 -29.98
C GLY A 73 -17.54 -7.88 -29.79
N PRO A 74 -18.54 -8.53 -29.17
CA PRO A 74 -19.88 -7.95 -28.95
C PRO A 74 -19.86 -6.62 -28.17
N ASP A 75 -18.90 -6.42 -27.27
CA ASP A 75 -18.77 -5.22 -26.45
C ASP A 75 -18.34 -3.96 -27.24
N ALA A 76 -18.01 -4.11 -28.54
CA ALA A 76 -17.69 -2.98 -29.40
C ALA A 76 -18.89 -2.07 -29.67
N LEU A 77 -20.12 -2.57 -29.48
CA LEU A 77 -21.35 -1.80 -29.65
C LEU A 77 -21.67 -0.91 -28.44
N ASP A 78 -21.10 -1.20 -27.27
CA ASP A 78 -21.25 -0.34 -26.09
C ASP A 78 -20.64 1.02 -26.39
N ASP A 79 -21.32 2.10 -26.00
CA ASP A 79 -20.76 3.43 -26.14
C ASP A 79 -19.50 3.57 -25.28
N GLU A 80 -18.57 4.39 -25.74
CA GLU A 80 -17.26 4.47 -25.10
C GLU A 80 -17.32 5.00 -23.66
N ALA A 81 -18.25 5.92 -23.35
CA ALA A 81 -18.38 6.46 -22.01
C ALA A 81 -18.80 5.36 -21.03
N THR A 82 -19.79 4.55 -21.39
CA THR A 82 -20.21 3.39 -20.59
C THR A 82 -19.07 2.40 -20.39
N ARG A 83 -18.26 2.15 -21.43
CA ARG A 83 -17.12 1.22 -21.33
C ARG A 83 -16.06 1.71 -20.34
N TYR A 84 -15.71 2.99 -20.37
CA TYR A 84 -14.76 3.58 -19.42
C TYR A 84 -15.31 3.59 -17.98
N LEU A 85 -16.60 3.88 -17.78
CA LEU A 85 -17.24 3.82 -16.46
C LEU A 85 -17.28 2.39 -15.90
N ARG A 86 -17.59 1.39 -16.74
CA ARG A 86 -17.53 -0.02 -16.36
C ARG A 86 -16.10 -0.44 -16.00
N GLY A 87 -15.12 -0.02 -16.81
CA GLY A 87 -13.70 -0.23 -16.51
C GLY A 87 -13.29 0.36 -15.15
N MET A 88 -13.74 1.58 -14.84
CA MET A 88 -13.52 2.16 -13.50
C MET A 88 -14.13 1.31 -12.38
N HIS A 89 -15.37 0.83 -12.56
CA HIS A 89 -16.03 -0.02 -11.58
C HIS A 89 -15.26 -1.34 -11.36
N GLU A 90 -14.76 -1.96 -12.41
CA GLU A 90 -13.94 -3.19 -12.31
C GLU A 90 -12.63 -2.99 -11.56
N VAL A 91 -12.01 -1.81 -11.69
CA VAL A 91 -10.79 -1.48 -10.92
C VAL A 91 -11.12 -1.23 -9.45
N LEU A 92 -12.14 -0.40 -9.19
CA LEU A 92 -12.44 0.07 -7.83
C LEU A 92 -13.14 -1.00 -6.96
N GLU A 93 -14.11 -1.70 -7.52
CA GLU A 93 -14.92 -2.71 -6.80
C GLU A 93 -14.46 -4.13 -7.12
N GLY A 94 -14.10 -4.39 -8.38
CA GLY A 94 -13.67 -5.71 -8.83
C GLY A 94 -12.22 -6.07 -8.49
N GLY A 95 -11.41 -5.09 -8.08
CA GLY A 95 -9.99 -5.28 -7.76
C GLY A 95 -9.12 -5.62 -8.96
N ARG A 96 -9.60 -5.38 -10.19
CA ARG A 96 -8.81 -5.63 -11.41
C ARG A 96 -7.68 -4.60 -11.51
N ASP A 97 -6.53 -5.04 -12.03
CA ASP A 97 -5.41 -4.13 -12.23
C ASP A 97 -5.73 -3.06 -13.30
N VAL A 98 -5.41 -1.80 -12.98
CA VAL A 98 -5.74 -0.64 -13.82
C VAL A 98 -5.01 -0.65 -15.17
N GLU A 99 -3.79 -1.21 -15.24
CA GLU A 99 -3.08 -1.35 -16.50
C GLU A 99 -3.80 -2.34 -17.40
N SER A 100 -4.23 -3.49 -16.86
CA SER A 100 -5.02 -4.46 -17.61
C SER A 100 -6.30 -3.85 -18.18
N VAL A 101 -7.06 -3.11 -17.36
CA VAL A 101 -8.30 -2.45 -17.81
C VAL A 101 -8.02 -1.42 -18.90
N LEU A 102 -6.98 -0.60 -18.74
CA LEU A 102 -6.61 0.38 -19.76
C LEU A 102 -6.16 -0.28 -21.06
N ARG A 103 -5.47 -1.43 -20.99
CA ARG A 103 -5.08 -2.20 -22.18
C ARG A 103 -6.29 -2.71 -22.94
N ASP A 104 -7.30 -3.23 -22.23
CA ASP A 104 -8.55 -3.68 -22.83
C ASP A 104 -9.32 -2.51 -23.47
N LEU A 105 -9.48 -1.40 -22.74
CA LEU A 105 -10.18 -0.20 -23.21
C LEU A 105 -9.52 0.43 -24.44
N LEU A 106 -8.19 0.42 -24.50
CA LEU A 106 -7.41 0.99 -25.60
C LEU A 106 -7.17 -0.02 -26.75
N GLY A 107 -7.68 -1.24 -26.63
CA GLY A 107 -7.49 -2.31 -27.59
C GLY A 107 -6.02 -2.69 -27.79
N THR A 108 -5.20 -2.58 -26.74
CA THR A 108 -3.77 -2.91 -26.80
C THR A 108 -3.55 -4.32 -26.27
N THR A 109 -3.44 -5.29 -27.16
CA THR A 109 -2.85 -6.59 -26.81
C THR A 109 -1.34 -6.42 -26.72
N PRO A 110 -0.66 -6.93 -25.68
CA PRO A 110 0.80 -6.86 -25.60
C PRO A 110 1.42 -7.52 -26.84
N PRO A 111 2.26 -6.83 -27.63
CA PRO A 111 3.13 -7.53 -28.56
C PRO A 111 4.31 -8.11 -27.80
N ASP A 112 4.57 -9.39 -28.05
CA ASP A 112 5.78 -10.11 -27.65
C ASP A 112 6.90 -9.80 -28.65
N VAL A 113 7.41 -8.55 -28.71
CA VAL A 113 8.66 -8.24 -29.43
C VAL A 113 9.38 -7.01 -28.84
N LEU A 114 10.70 -7.15 -28.64
CA LEU A 114 11.64 -6.21 -28.00
C LEU A 114 12.05 -4.98 -28.85
N ASP A 115 11.42 -4.71 -29.99
CA ASP A 115 11.82 -3.61 -30.88
C ASP A 115 10.76 -2.48 -30.92
N TYR A 116 11.03 -1.41 -30.16
CA TYR A 116 10.13 -0.27 -29.96
C TYR A 116 10.08 0.71 -31.15
N ASN A 117 10.79 0.42 -32.24
CA ASN A 117 10.87 1.31 -33.40
C ASN A 117 9.55 1.33 -34.19
N GLY A 118 8.71 2.35 -33.95
CA GLY A 118 7.48 2.62 -34.71
C GLY A 118 6.17 2.56 -33.91
N HIS A 119 6.22 2.22 -32.63
CA HIS A 119 5.05 2.24 -31.74
C HIS A 119 4.82 3.64 -31.16
N ASP A 120 3.56 4.05 -31.06
CA ASP A 120 3.19 5.22 -30.28
C ASP A 120 3.10 4.83 -28.81
N VAL A 121 3.62 5.70 -27.94
CA VAL A 121 3.73 5.48 -26.50
C VAL A 121 2.84 6.48 -25.76
N LEU A 122 2.00 5.94 -24.90
CA LEU A 122 1.15 6.67 -23.98
C LEU A 122 1.75 6.60 -22.58
N ASP A 123 2.34 7.71 -22.15
CA ASP A 123 2.83 7.91 -20.78
C ASP A 123 1.75 8.60 -19.94
N LEU A 124 1.20 7.85 -18.99
CA LEU A 124 0.18 8.32 -18.06
C LEU A 124 0.81 8.59 -16.70
N GLN A 125 0.49 9.74 -16.10
CA GLN A 125 1.07 10.15 -14.82
C GLN A 125 0.10 9.81 -13.67
N ARG A 126 0.60 9.14 -12.64
CA ARG A 126 -0.12 8.95 -11.38
C ARG A 126 0.19 10.10 -10.43
N ARG A 127 -0.73 10.40 -9.51
CA ARG A 127 -0.52 11.49 -8.53
C ARG A 127 0.64 11.25 -7.56
N ASN A 128 0.98 10.00 -7.28
CA ASN A 128 2.13 9.63 -6.45
C ASN A 128 3.49 9.84 -7.15
N GLY A 129 3.49 10.37 -8.39
CA GLY A 129 4.70 10.65 -9.16
C GLY A 129 5.24 9.46 -9.96
N THR A 130 4.61 8.29 -9.91
CA THR A 130 4.97 7.17 -10.80
C THR A 130 4.21 7.27 -12.12
N SER A 131 4.75 6.68 -13.19
CA SER A 131 4.13 6.65 -14.50
C SER A 131 3.69 5.24 -14.89
N LEU A 132 2.64 5.17 -15.71
CA LEU A 132 2.20 3.97 -16.39
C LEU A 132 2.37 4.16 -17.90
N ARG A 133 2.99 3.18 -18.57
CA ARG A 133 3.32 3.26 -19.99
C ARG A 133 2.58 2.19 -20.78
N ILE A 134 1.81 2.60 -21.78
CA ILE A 134 1.11 1.72 -22.72
C ILE A 134 1.58 2.06 -24.13
N SER A 135 1.89 1.07 -24.96
CA SER A 135 2.32 1.27 -26.34
C SER A 135 1.49 0.42 -27.31
N ARG A 136 1.31 0.92 -28.54
CA ARG A 136 0.70 0.17 -29.64
C ARG A 136 1.17 0.68 -31.00
N ALA A 137 0.97 -0.11 -32.05
CA ALA A 137 1.47 0.22 -33.40
C ALA A 137 0.70 1.40 -34.05
N VAL A 138 -0.59 1.55 -33.74
CA VAL A 138 -1.43 2.65 -34.26
C VAL A 138 -1.39 3.84 -33.29
N PRO A 139 -1.16 5.08 -33.75
CA PRO A 139 -1.11 6.24 -32.87
C PRO A 139 -2.35 6.42 -31.96
N PHE A 140 -2.12 6.86 -30.74
CA PHE A 140 -3.16 7.30 -29.81
C PHE A 140 -3.67 8.69 -30.21
N THR A 141 -4.97 8.79 -30.40
CA THR A 141 -5.67 10.06 -30.59
C THR A 141 -5.58 10.91 -29.31
N PRO A 142 -5.64 12.25 -29.40
CA PRO A 142 -5.66 13.11 -28.23
C PRO A 142 -6.76 12.74 -27.23
N ALA A 143 -7.94 12.33 -27.72
CA ALA A 143 -9.07 11.95 -26.90
C ALA A 143 -8.82 10.66 -26.10
N GLU A 144 -8.19 9.64 -26.72
CA GLU A 144 -7.77 8.43 -26.01
C GLU A 144 -6.79 8.75 -24.87
N ARG A 145 -5.82 9.63 -25.13
CA ARG A 145 -4.85 10.07 -24.11
C ARG A 145 -5.55 10.77 -22.95
N SER A 146 -6.45 11.71 -23.26
CA SER A 146 -7.21 12.44 -22.25
C SER A 146 -8.10 11.53 -21.41
N ARG A 147 -8.84 10.59 -22.04
CA ARG A 147 -9.70 9.65 -21.30
C ARG A 147 -8.89 8.68 -20.44
N ALA A 148 -7.79 8.13 -20.96
CA ALA A 148 -6.93 7.22 -20.20
C ALA A 148 -6.30 7.94 -18.99
N GLN A 149 -5.83 9.18 -19.17
CA GLN A 149 -5.33 9.99 -18.06
C GLN A 149 -6.43 10.33 -17.05
N ALA A 150 -7.65 10.65 -17.50
CA ALA A 150 -8.78 10.93 -16.62
C ALA A 150 -9.19 9.70 -15.80
N LEU A 151 -9.28 8.52 -16.42
CA LEU A 151 -9.56 7.27 -15.73
C LEU A 151 -8.47 6.96 -14.70
N LEU A 152 -7.19 7.07 -15.07
CA LEU A 152 -6.08 6.83 -14.16
C LEU A 152 -6.10 7.80 -12.97
N SER A 153 -6.38 9.09 -13.24
CA SER A 153 -6.51 10.11 -12.19
C SER A 153 -7.68 9.81 -11.26
N LEU A 154 -8.86 9.45 -11.77
CA LEU A 154 -10.04 9.14 -10.96
C LEU A 154 -9.87 7.88 -10.12
N VAL A 155 -9.27 6.83 -10.69
CA VAL A 155 -8.95 5.61 -9.93
C VAL A 155 -7.90 5.91 -8.86
N SER A 156 -6.89 6.73 -9.19
CA SER A 156 -5.90 7.17 -8.21
C SER A 156 -6.53 8.03 -7.11
N ASP A 157 -7.49 8.89 -7.44
CA ASP A 157 -8.19 9.78 -6.51
C ASP A 157 -9.17 9.02 -5.62
N ALA A 158 -9.91 8.06 -6.17
CA ALA A 158 -10.75 7.15 -5.39
C ALA A 158 -9.91 6.26 -4.45
N GLY A 159 -8.67 5.94 -4.85
CA GLY A 159 -7.67 5.34 -3.96
C GLY A 159 -7.09 6.29 -2.90
N MET A 160 -7.37 7.59 -2.98
CA MET A 160 -6.82 8.65 -2.10
C MET A 160 -7.87 9.40 -1.25
N ASP A 161 -9.14 9.46 -1.67
CA ASP A 161 -10.22 10.23 -1.00
C ASP A 161 -11.24 9.38 -0.23
N VAL A 162 -11.01 8.08 -0.13
CA VAL A 162 -11.51 7.30 0.99
C VAL A 162 -10.27 6.92 1.78
N PRO A 163 -10.15 7.21 3.10
CA PRO A 163 -9.21 6.48 3.92
C PRO A 163 -9.69 5.03 3.90
N LEU A 164 -9.23 4.28 2.89
CA LEU A 164 -9.27 2.85 2.89
C LEU A 164 -8.55 2.50 4.19
N LEU A 165 -9.33 2.06 5.18
CA LEU A 165 -8.83 1.18 6.21
C LEU A 165 -8.31 -0.04 5.45
N GLN A 166 -7.09 0.06 4.94
CA GLN A 166 -6.36 -1.09 4.45
C GLN A 166 -6.31 -2.03 5.65
N PRO A 167 -6.89 -3.25 5.56
CA PRO A 167 -6.50 -4.25 6.52
C PRO A 167 -4.99 -4.39 6.31
N ALA A 168 -4.23 -3.94 7.31
CA ALA A 168 -2.78 -4.08 7.30
C ALA A 168 -2.48 -5.52 6.86
N GLN A 169 -1.44 -5.71 6.02
CA GLN A 169 -0.79 -7.02 5.94
C GLN A 169 -0.77 -7.56 7.36
N ARG A 170 -1.32 -8.77 7.61
CA ARG A 170 -1.45 -9.37 8.94
C ARG A 170 -0.06 -9.60 9.56
N THR A 171 0.70 -8.55 9.80
CA THR A 171 1.56 -8.40 10.94
C THR A 171 0.55 -8.36 12.07
N PRO A 172 0.50 -9.36 12.96
CA PRO A 172 -0.29 -9.25 14.16
C PRO A 172 0.13 -7.92 14.78
N LEU A 173 -0.79 -6.95 14.84
CA LEU A 173 -0.49 -5.69 15.50
C LEU A 173 -0.04 -6.07 16.90
N PRO A 174 1.18 -5.71 17.31
CA PRO A 174 1.71 -6.18 18.58
C PRO A 174 0.79 -5.71 19.70
N LEU A 175 0.04 -6.64 20.28
CA LEU A 175 -0.94 -6.37 21.32
C LEU A 175 -0.18 -6.21 22.62
N THR A 176 -0.38 -5.08 23.30
CA THR A 176 0.15 -4.90 24.64
C THR A 176 -0.92 -5.21 25.66
N ARG A 177 -0.61 -6.08 26.62
CA ARG A 177 -1.51 -6.43 27.72
C ARG A 177 -0.73 -6.74 29.00
N ARG A 178 -1.44 -6.76 30.13
CA ARG A 178 -0.89 -7.26 31.39
C ARG A 178 -0.47 -8.73 31.23
N ALA A 179 0.66 -9.07 31.84
CA ALA A 179 1.11 -10.45 31.90
C ALA A 179 0.29 -11.25 32.93
N THR A 180 0.07 -12.52 32.63
CA THR A 180 -0.63 -13.48 33.49
C THR A 180 0.24 -14.73 33.66
N LEU A 181 -0.09 -15.61 34.61
CA LEU A 181 0.66 -16.87 34.81
C LEU A 181 0.76 -17.74 33.54
N ALA A 182 -0.14 -17.58 32.56
CA ALA A 182 -0.06 -18.26 31.27
C ALA A 182 1.13 -17.79 30.40
N ASP A 183 1.70 -16.63 30.68
CA ASP A 183 2.79 -16.03 29.89
C ASP A 183 4.19 -16.50 30.34
N ILE A 184 4.30 -17.35 31.36
CA ILE A 184 5.59 -17.81 31.90
C ILE A 184 6.44 -18.43 30.80
N GLU A 185 5.86 -19.32 30.00
CA GLU A 185 6.56 -19.97 28.90
C GLU A 185 6.90 -18.99 27.78
N GLY A 186 5.96 -18.11 27.41
CA GLY A 186 6.18 -17.08 26.38
C GLY A 186 7.29 -16.10 26.74
N VAL A 187 7.34 -15.64 28.00
CA VAL A 187 8.42 -14.77 28.50
C VAL A 187 9.75 -15.54 28.56
N ALA A 188 9.75 -16.82 28.94
CA ALA A 188 10.97 -17.63 28.89
C ALA A 188 11.49 -17.81 27.44
N ALA A 189 10.59 -18.06 26.50
CA ALA A 189 10.92 -18.20 25.08
C ALA A 189 11.44 -16.89 24.48
N LEU A 190 10.85 -15.73 24.82
CA LEU A 190 11.36 -14.40 24.47
C LEU A 190 12.84 -14.27 24.85
N HIS A 191 13.18 -14.58 26.11
CA HIS A 191 14.56 -14.46 26.60
C HIS A 191 15.54 -15.42 25.92
N GLN A 192 15.06 -16.60 25.49
CA GLN A 192 15.87 -17.56 24.72
C GLN A 192 16.19 -17.07 23.30
N ARG A 193 15.30 -16.30 22.68
CA ARG A 193 15.51 -15.73 21.34
C ARG A 193 16.36 -14.47 21.34
N CYS A 194 16.46 -13.76 22.47
CA CYS A 194 17.27 -12.56 22.58
C CYS A 194 18.78 -12.85 22.49
N SER A 195 19.51 -11.94 21.86
CA SER A 195 20.97 -11.99 21.83
C SER A 195 21.60 -11.80 23.22
N ALA A 196 22.84 -12.26 23.39
CA ALA A 196 23.60 -12.05 24.62
C ALA A 196 23.77 -10.56 24.95
N GLU A 197 23.89 -9.70 23.94
CA GLU A 197 23.97 -8.24 24.10
C GLU A 197 22.65 -7.66 24.63
N THR A 198 21.51 -8.04 24.04
CA THR A 198 20.18 -7.62 24.50
C THR A 198 19.93 -8.07 25.95
N LEU A 199 20.32 -9.30 26.31
CA LEU A 199 20.22 -9.80 27.68
C LEU A 199 21.16 -9.06 28.64
N TYR A 200 22.41 -8.78 28.22
CA TYR A 200 23.36 -8.05 29.04
C TYR A 200 22.90 -6.62 29.32
N HIS A 201 22.36 -5.92 28.31
CA HIS A 201 21.78 -4.60 28.52
C HIS A 201 20.60 -4.61 29.51
N ARG A 202 19.83 -5.70 29.55
CA ARG A 202 18.68 -5.87 30.45
C ARG A 202 19.08 -6.19 31.88
N TYR A 203 20.03 -7.11 32.07
CA TYR A 203 20.34 -7.74 33.36
C TYR A 203 21.67 -7.29 33.96
N GLN A 204 22.56 -6.71 33.14
CA GLN A 204 23.92 -6.31 33.50
C GLN A 204 24.76 -7.45 34.11
N ALA A 205 24.34 -8.69 33.86
CA ALA A 205 24.97 -9.90 34.33
C ALA A 205 24.73 -11.01 33.31
N PRO A 206 25.66 -11.97 33.16
CA PRO A 206 25.44 -13.15 32.33
C PRO A 206 24.22 -13.94 32.84
N LEU A 207 23.21 -14.09 31.99
CA LEU A 207 22.04 -14.89 32.29
C LEU A 207 22.30 -16.35 31.89
N ARG A 208 22.13 -17.28 32.83
CA ARG A 208 22.18 -18.72 32.51
C ARG A 208 20.94 -19.13 31.75
N MET A 209 21.14 -19.82 30.62
CA MET A 209 20.08 -20.30 29.74
C MET A 209 20.04 -21.84 29.72
N PRO A 210 18.84 -22.46 29.62
CA PRO A 210 17.53 -21.83 29.63
C PRO A 210 17.20 -21.23 31.00
N MET A 211 16.40 -20.16 31.01
CA MET A 211 15.97 -19.51 32.24
C MET A 211 15.20 -20.48 33.15
N THR A 212 15.47 -20.45 34.45
CA THR A 212 14.72 -21.24 35.44
C THR A 212 13.25 -20.81 35.51
N THR A 213 12.34 -21.76 35.74
CA THR A 213 10.89 -21.49 35.92
C THR A 213 10.62 -20.48 37.04
N ARG A 214 11.43 -20.49 38.10
CA ARG A 214 11.33 -19.54 39.22
C ARG A 214 11.59 -18.10 38.78
N LEU A 215 12.61 -17.88 37.95
CA LEU A 215 12.91 -16.54 37.43
C LEU A 215 11.84 -16.09 36.42
N ALA A 216 11.42 -16.98 35.51
CA ALA A 216 10.35 -16.70 34.55
C ALA A 216 9.05 -16.29 35.25
N ARG A 217 8.66 -17.02 36.31
CA ARG A 217 7.50 -16.69 37.13
C ARG A 217 7.61 -15.30 37.78
N ARG A 218 8.78 -14.94 38.32
CA ARG A 218 9.00 -13.62 38.96
C ARG A 218 8.94 -12.47 37.95
N LEU A 219 9.31 -12.70 36.70
CA LEU A 219 9.18 -11.71 35.63
C LEU A 219 7.74 -11.49 35.17
N VAL A 220 6.86 -12.47 35.38
CA VAL A 220 5.44 -12.41 35.00
C VAL A 220 4.56 -11.93 36.16
N VAL A 221 4.85 -12.40 37.36
CA VAL A 221 4.14 -12.03 38.59
C VAL A 221 5.18 -11.54 39.60
N PRO A 222 5.53 -10.25 39.58
CA PRO A 222 6.45 -9.68 40.56
C PRO A 222 5.80 -9.57 41.94
N ASP A 223 6.65 -9.49 42.97
CA ASP A 223 6.21 -9.30 44.35
C ASP A 223 5.61 -7.89 44.57
N SER A 224 6.06 -6.89 43.80
CA SER A 224 5.51 -5.53 43.76
C SER A 224 5.32 -5.04 42.32
N GLY A 225 4.24 -4.30 42.08
CA GLY A 225 3.93 -3.74 40.75
C GLY A 225 3.27 -4.73 39.79
N MET A 226 3.68 -4.72 38.52
CA MET A 226 3.07 -5.55 37.47
C MET A 226 3.98 -5.75 36.25
N ALA A 227 3.74 -6.84 35.52
CA ALA A 227 4.37 -7.09 34.24
C ALA A 227 3.42 -6.84 33.05
N VAL A 228 4.02 -6.48 31.92
CA VAL A 228 3.36 -6.17 30.65
C VAL A 228 4.06 -6.96 29.57
N VAL A 229 3.30 -7.57 28.68
CA VAL A 229 3.82 -8.29 27.52
C VAL A 229 3.33 -7.66 26.23
N VAL A 230 4.17 -7.76 25.21
CA VAL A 230 3.85 -7.41 23.84
C VAL A 230 3.79 -8.71 23.05
N GLN A 231 2.61 -9.02 22.54
CA GLN A 231 2.32 -10.28 21.86
C GLN A 231 2.11 -10.03 20.37
N SER A 232 2.76 -10.82 19.52
CA SER A 232 2.51 -10.89 18.08
C SER A 232 2.15 -12.32 17.70
N GLY A 233 0.90 -12.56 17.31
CA GLY A 233 0.41 -13.91 17.07
C GLY A 233 0.38 -14.71 18.37
N LEU A 234 1.11 -15.82 18.44
CA LEU A 234 1.26 -16.64 19.64
C LEU A 234 2.53 -16.30 20.44
N ASP A 235 3.42 -15.48 19.89
CA ASP A 235 4.71 -15.19 20.48
C ASP A 235 4.69 -13.91 21.32
N ILE A 236 5.34 -13.96 22.48
CA ILE A 236 5.72 -12.76 23.24
C ILE A 236 7.03 -12.23 22.65
N VAL A 237 7.00 -11.01 22.13
CA VAL A 237 8.11 -10.35 21.41
C VAL A 237 8.72 -9.18 22.20
N GLY A 238 8.07 -8.78 23.28
CA GLY A 238 8.57 -7.79 24.22
C GLY A 238 7.97 -7.99 25.61
N HIS A 239 8.72 -7.59 26.62
CA HIS A 239 8.34 -7.70 28.02
C HIS A 239 8.77 -6.44 28.77
N GLY A 240 7.92 -5.98 29.68
CA GLY A 240 8.15 -4.86 30.55
C GLY A 240 7.72 -5.19 31.98
N LEU A 241 8.48 -4.73 32.96
CA LEU A 241 8.22 -4.91 34.37
C LEU A 241 8.21 -3.54 35.05
N VAL A 242 7.07 -3.18 35.64
CA VAL A 242 6.95 -2.05 36.56
C VAL A 242 7.06 -2.63 37.97
N GLU A 243 8.04 -2.20 38.73
CA GLU A 243 8.22 -2.67 40.11
C GLU A 243 8.57 -1.50 41.04
N GLN A 244 8.32 -1.68 42.33
CA GLN A 244 8.72 -0.72 43.35
C GLN A 244 9.94 -1.27 44.08
N VAL A 245 11.07 -0.58 43.93
CA VAL A 245 12.37 -0.91 44.54
C VAL A 245 12.80 0.28 45.40
N GLU A 246 12.99 0.06 46.70
CA GLU A 246 13.45 1.09 47.65
C GLU A 246 12.67 2.41 47.53
N ASP A 247 11.33 2.31 47.55
CA ASP A 247 10.38 3.43 47.40
C ASP A 247 10.44 4.18 46.06
N ARG A 248 11.09 3.60 45.04
CA ARG A 248 11.11 4.14 43.68
C ARG A 248 10.43 3.18 42.72
N TRP A 249 9.56 3.72 41.87
CA TRP A 249 9.01 2.96 40.75
C TRP A 249 10.05 2.87 39.65
N THR A 250 10.45 1.64 39.32
CA THR A 250 11.36 1.35 38.22
C THR A 250 10.63 0.67 37.07
N PHE A 251 11.10 0.92 35.85
CA PHE A 251 10.64 0.19 34.66
C PHE A 251 11.80 -0.40 33.88
N HIS A 252 11.53 -1.60 33.41
CA HIS A 252 12.52 -2.59 33.13
C HIS A 252 12.01 -3.37 31.92
N LEU A 253 12.59 -3.17 30.74
CA LEU A 253 12.04 -3.72 29.49
C LEU A 253 13.08 -4.44 28.64
N ILE A 254 12.60 -5.38 27.84
CA ILE A 254 13.37 -6.11 26.83
C ILE A 254 12.50 -6.31 25.59
N VAL A 255 13.12 -6.22 24.41
CA VAL A 255 12.48 -6.44 23.11
C VAL A 255 13.38 -7.38 22.31
N GLU A 256 12.79 -8.43 21.75
CA GLU A 256 13.49 -9.38 20.90
C GLU A 256 14.19 -8.66 19.74
N ASP A 257 15.42 -9.04 19.43
CA ASP A 257 16.29 -8.39 18.45
C ASP A 257 15.59 -8.17 17.09
N ALA A 258 14.87 -9.18 16.58
CA ALA A 258 14.13 -9.13 15.31
C ALA A 258 12.98 -8.08 15.29
N TRP A 259 12.54 -7.65 16.47
CA TRP A 259 11.43 -6.72 16.70
C TRP A 259 11.88 -5.32 17.14
N GLN A 260 13.19 -5.12 17.32
CA GLN A 260 13.76 -3.81 17.61
C GLN A 260 13.64 -2.86 16.41
N GLY A 261 13.69 -1.56 16.67
CA GLY A 261 13.49 -0.52 15.64
C GLY A 261 12.05 -0.34 15.14
N ARG A 262 11.11 -1.20 15.56
CA ARG A 262 9.69 -1.17 15.13
C ARG A 262 8.75 -0.42 16.10
N GLY A 263 9.31 0.38 17.02
CA GLY A 263 8.53 1.17 17.99
C GLY A 263 8.02 0.42 19.22
N ILE A 264 8.28 -0.89 19.36
CA ILE A 264 7.83 -1.69 20.52
C ILE A 264 8.40 -1.17 21.85
N GLY A 265 9.68 -0.77 21.88
CA GLY A 265 10.26 -0.17 23.08
C GLY A 265 9.53 1.11 23.52
N THR A 266 9.20 1.98 22.56
CA THR A 266 8.44 3.22 22.81
C THR A 266 7.04 2.91 23.35
N MET A 267 6.38 1.88 22.80
CA MET A 267 5.08 1.41 23.26
C MET A 267 5.15 0.88 24.70
N LEU A 268 6.14 0.03 25.01
CA LEU A 268 6.37 -0.48 26.36
C LEU A 268 6.63 0.65 27.37
N VAL A 269 7.41 1.67 27.00
CA VAL A 269 7.67 2.85 27.86
C VAL A 269 6.37 3.60 28.18
N LYS A 270 5.51 3.85 27.17
CA LYS A 270 4.20 4.51 27.40
C LYS A 270 3.28 3.66 28.27
N GLN A 271 3.23 2.35 28.02
CA GLN A 271 2.40 1.40 28.77
C GLN A 271 2.87 1.27 30.22
N GLY A 272 4.19 1.15 30.45
CA GLY A 272 4.78 1.15 31.77
C GLY A 272 4.51 2.44 32.54
N ALA A 273 4.65 3.60 31.89
CA ALA A 273 4.35 4.90 32.49
C ALA A 273 2.88 5.05 32.89
N GLY A 274 1.94 4.71 32.00
CA GLY A 274 0.51 4.78 32.28
C GLY A 274 0.08 3.83 33.40
N ARG A 275 0.66 2.63 33.46
CA ARG A 275 0.38 1.64 34.51
C ARG A 275 1.01 2.01 35.85
N ALA A 276 2.26 2.49 35.85
CA ALA A 276 2.90 3.03 37.06
C ALA A 276 2.07 4.20 37.62
N ARG A 277 1.56 5.08 36.75
CA ARG A 277 0.68 6.18 37.16
C ARG A 277 -0.61 5.69 37.81
N ALA A 278 -1.23 4.63 37.26
CA ALA A 278 -2.41 4.00 37.86
C ALA A 278 -2.12 3.38 39.23
N LEU A 279 -0.89 2.93 39.47
CA LEU A 279 -0.39 2.45 40.77
C LEU A 279 0.02 3.58 41.74
N GLY A 280 -0.24 4.85 41.38
CA GLY A 280 0.06 6.01 42.24
C GLY A 280 1.47 6.58 42.07
N ALA A 281 2.26 6.09 41.12
CA ALA A 281 3.59 6.63 40.87
C ALA A 281 3.53 8.11 40.42
N GLN A 282 4.39 8.94 41.01
CA GLN A 282 4.61 10.32 40.56
C GLN A 282 5.77 10.43 39.56
N ARG A 283 6.72 9.49 39.63
CA ARG A 283 7.93 9.42 38.81
C ARG A 283 8.19 7.97 38.46
N LEU A 284 8.78 7.72 37.28
CA LEU A 284 9.22 6.40 36.85
C LEU A 284 10.70 6.47 36.47
N THR A 285 11.48 5.50 36.94
CA THR A 285 12.92 5.45 36.69
C THR A 285 13.28 4.26 35.80
N PHE A 286 14.02 4.50 34.73
CA PHE A 286 14.62 3.45 33.91
C PHE A 286 16.11 3.35 34.26
N VAL A 287 16.61 2.13 34.40
CA VAL A 287 18.04 1.88 34.67
C VAL A 287 18.63 1.09 33.51
N THR A 288 19.74 1.58 32.96
CA THR A 288 20.47 0.94 31.87
C THR A 288 21.97 1.15 32.01
N ALA A 289 22.78 0.30 31.39
CA ALA A 289 24.22 0.47 31.32
C ALA A 289 24.61 1.76 30.56
N THR A 290 25.75 2.36 30.92
CA THR A 290 26.28 3.63 30.36
C THR A 290 26.40 3.67 28.84
N ALA A 291 26.67 2.52 28.21
CA ALA A 291 26.84 2.41 26.75
C ALA A 291 25.52 2.36 25.96
N ASN A 292 24.35 2.25 26.62
CA ASN A 292 23.08 2.02 25.95
C ASN A 292 22.24 3.30 25.80
N ASP A 293 22.62 4.14 24.83
CA ASP A 293 21.86 5.36 24.48
C ASP A 293 20.51 5.05 23.81
N THR A 294 20.25 3.80 23.43
CA THR A 294 18.98 3.40 22.79
C THR A 294 17.79 3.59 23.73
N LEU A 295 17.96 3.30 25.03
CA LEU A 295 16.89 3.53 26.00
C LEU A 295 16.59 5.02 26.20
N LEU A 296 17.62 5.86 26.27
CA LEU A 296 17.47 7.32 26.32
C LEU A 296 16.66 7.86 25.13
N ARG A 297 17.01 7.43 23.91
CA ARG A 297 16.25 7.81 22.69
C ARG A 297 14.82 7.28 22.71
N THR A 298 14.60 6.08 23.26
CA THR A 298 13.28 5.45 23.35
C THR A 298 12.37 6.22 24.30
N VAL A 299 12.90 6.65 25.46
CA VAL A 299 12.18 7.50 26.42
C VAL A 299 11.84 8.86 25.80
N GLY A 300 12.79 9.49 25.09
CA GLY A 300 12.54 10.74 24.38
C GLY A 300 11.48 10.62 23.28
N ARG A 301 11.54 9.55 22.46
CA ARG A 301 10.52 9.25 21.42
C ARG A 301 9.15 8.93 22.00
N ALA A 302 9.08 8.47 23.25
CA ALA A 302 7.83 8.27 23.95
C ALA A 302 7.19 9.60 24.41
N GLY A 303 7.87 10.74 24.23
CA GLY A 303 7.38 12.08 24.56
C GLY A 303 7.74 12.54 25.96
N PHE A 304 8.63 11.82 26.65
CA PHE A 304 9.03 12.16 28.02
C PHE A 304 10.23 13.09 28.05
N VAL A 305 10.15 14.11 28.90
CA VAL A 305 11.31 14.90 29.33
C VAL A 305 11.88 14.25 30.58
N ALA A 306 13.08 13.67 30.45
CA ALA A 306 13.71 12.90 31.52
C ALA A 306 14.86 13.65 32.18
N ARG A 307 15.03 13.46 33.49
CA ARG A 307 16.26 13.77 34.21
C ARG A 307 17.20 12.57 34.11
N VAL A 308 18.43 12.80 33.66
CA VAL A 308 19.43 11.75 33.43
C VAL A 308 20.57 11.91 34.43
N GLU A 309 20.85 10.86 35.19
CA GLU A 309 21.94 10.79 36.17
C GLU A 309 22.83 9.59 35.84
N ARG A 310 24.16 9.78 35.85
CA ARG A 310 25.14 8.72 35.53
C ARG A 310 25.94 8.38 36.78
N HIS A 311 25.75 7.17 37.30
CA HIS A 311 26.34 6.70 38.56
C HIS A 311 26.85 5.26 38.38
N ASP A 312 28.08 4.96 38.83
CA ASP A 312 28.60 3.59 38.95
C ASP A 312 28.42 2.70 37.70
N GLY A 313 28.66 3.24 36.51
CA GLY A 313 28.53 2.52 35.24
C GLY A 313 27.09 2.38 34.71
N ASN A 314 26.11 2.97 35.41
CA ASN A 314 24.70 2.99 35.05
C ASN A 314 24.16 4.40 34.77
N VAL A 315 23.10 4.44 33.97
CA VAL A 315 22.32 5.63 33.64
C VAL A 315 20.94 5.45 34.24
N HIS A 316 20.56 6.38 35.11
CA HIS A 316 19.24 6.50 35.70
C HIS A 316 18.47 7.57 34.94
N ILE A 317 17.39 7.17 34.29
CA ILE A 317 16.54 8.04 33.48
C ILE A 317 15.22 8.19 34.25
N THR A 318 14.98 9.35 34.84
CA THR A 318 13.77 9.58 35.65
C THR A 318 12.80 10.48 34.92
N VAL A 319 11.57 10.00 34.68
CA VAL A 319 10.50 10.77 34.05
C VAL A 319 9.41 11.13 35.05
N PRO A 320 8.90 12.38 35.05
CA PRO A 320 7.71 12.74 35.80
C PRO A 320 6.45 12.18 35.11
N LEU A 321 5.47 11.73 35.90
CA LEU A 321 4.21 11.15 35.40
C LEU A 321 3.02 12.11 35.54
N THR A 322 3.24 13.39 35.83
CA THR A 322 2.18 14.38 36.08
C THR A 322 1.24 14.60 34.90
N GLY A 323 1.73 14.50 33.66
CA GLY A 323 0.94 14.62 32.43
C GLY A 323 0.55 13.27 31.79
N VAL A 324 0.76 12.15 32.49
CA VAL A 324 0.48 10.82 31.93
C VAL A 324 -0.94 10.39 32.31
N THR A 325 -1.72 9.99 31.31
CA THR A 325 -3.03 9.37 31.54
C THR A 325 -2.83 7.99 32.19
N PRO A 326 -3.42 7.71 33.37
CA PRO A 326 -3.35 6.40 33.97
C PRO A 326 -4.04 5.37 33.07
N LEU A 327 -3.40 4.22 32.89
CA LEU A 327 -3.97 3.09 32.16
C LEU A 327 -4.54 2.10 33.16
N GLN A 328 -5.86 1.87 33.08
CA GLN A 328 -6.53 0.77 33.77
C GLN A 328 -6.51 -0.48 32.89
N ASP A 329 -6.61 -1.65 33.53
CA ASP A 329 -6.71 -2.95 32.86
C ASP A 329 -8.05 -3.10 32.13
#